data_AF-B7SFZ7-F1
#
_entry.id   AF-B7SFZ7-F1
#
_cell.length_a   1.000
_cell.length_b   1.000
_cell.length_c   1.000
_cell.angle_alpha   90.00
_cell.angle_beta   90.00
_cell.angle_gamma   90.00
#
_symmetry.space_group_name_H-M   'P 1'
#
loop_
_entity.id
_entity.type
_entity.pdbx_description
1 polymer ?
#
loop_
_entity_poly.entity_id
_entity_poly.type
_entity_poly.pdbx_seq_one_letter_code
_entity_poly.pdbx_strand_id
1 'polypeptide(L)'
;LKPHEYIGMVRREVLDAYLRDRAAEAGASVLNGLFLKMDMPKAPNDPYVLHYSSYDSKTNGAGEKRTLEVDAVIGADGANSRVAKSINAGDYEYAIAFQERIRISDD
;
A
#
# COMPACT_ATOMS: atom_id res chain seq x y z
N LEU A 1 -18.89 22.96 -4.28
CA LEU A 1 -18.59 22.98 -2.84
C LEU A 1 -19.50 24.01 -2.21
N LYS A 2 -20.16 23.68 -1.10
CA LYS A 2 -20.94 24.64 -0.30
C LYS A 2 -20.00 25.71 0.29
N PRO A 3 -20.52 26.85 0.78
CA PRO A 3 -19.67 27.93 1.31
C PRO A 3 -18.72 27.53 2.46
N HIS A 4 -18.97 26.39 3.11
CA HIS A 4 -18.19 25.85 4.23
C HIS A 4 -17.39 24.59 3.87
N GLU A 5 -17.26 24.27 2.57
CA GLU A 5 -16.53 23.11 2.10
C GLU A 5 -15.20 23.55 1.46
N TYR A 6 -14.13 22.81 1.76
CA TYR A 6 -12.78 23.11 1.31
C TYR A 6 -12.10 21.82 0.83
N ILE A 7 -11.16 21.95 -0.11
CA ILE A 7 -10.26 20.85 -0.51
C ILE A 7 -8.88 21.18 0.02
N GLY A 8 -8.41 20.38 0.98
CA GLY A 8 -7.08 20.52 1.54
C GLY A 8 -6.02 20.01 0.57
N MET A 9 -5.05 20.86 0.22
CA MET A 9 -3.86 20.43 -0.51
C MET A 9 -2.91 19.72 0.46
N VAL A 10 -2.54 18.48 0.14
CA VAL A 10 -1.72 17.64 1.03
C VAL A 10 -0.45 17.17 0.34
N ARG A 11 0.61 17.00 1.13
CA ARG A 11 1.77 16.19 0.75
C ARG A 11 1.48 14.75 1.13
N ARG A 12 1.39 13.87 0.13
CA ARG A 12 1.08 12.44 0.30
C ARG A 12 1.99 11.78 1.33
N GLU A 13 3.30 12.02 1.28
CA GLU A 13 4.25 11.42 2.20
C GLU A 13 4.01 11.80 3.66
N VAL A 14 3.46 12.99 3.94
CA VAL A 14 3.14 13.45 5.29
C VAL A 14 1.79 12.88 5.74
N LEU A 15 0.76 12.98 4.90
CA LEU A 15 -0.57 12.48 5.23
C LEU A 15 -0.56 10.94 5.39
N ASP A 16 0.11 10.23 4.48
CA ASP A 16 0.17 8.76 4.49
C ASP A 16 0.97 8.24 5.70
N ALA A 17 1.99 8.97 6.17
CA ALA A 17 2.68 8.65 7.42
C ALA A 17 1.75 8.83 8.62
N TYR A 18 1.10 10.00 8.73
CA TYR A 18 0.13 10.30 9.78
C TYR A 18 -1.00 9.26 9.87
N LEU A 19 -1.56 8.84 8.74
CA LEU A 19 -2.61 7.82 8.71
C LEU A 19 -2.10 6.43 9.13
N ARG A 20 -0.86 6.06 8.76
CA ARG A 20 -0.25 4.79 9.19
C ARG A 20 0.03 4.75 10.69
N ASP A 21 0.53 5.85 11.25
CA ASP A 21 0.79 5.94 12.69
C ASP A 21 -0.51 5.76 13.48
N ARG A 22 -1.59 6.41 13.04
CA ARG A 22 -2.92 6.24 13.64
C ARG A 22 -3.49 4.83 13.50
N ALA A 23 -3.23 4.15 12.39
CA ALA A 23 -3.63 2.76 12.23
C ALA A 23 -2.90 1.87 13.25
N ALA A 24 -1.60 2.10 13.47
CA ALA A 24 -0.83 1.41 14.48
C ALA A 24 -1.33 1.70 15.90
N GLU A 25 -1.63 2.95 16.23
CA GLU A 25 -2.24 3.37 17.50
C GLU A 25 -3.61 2.70 17.74
N ALA A 26 -4.38 2.47 16.68
CA ALA A 26 -5.65 1.74 16.73
C ALA A 26 -5.48 0.21 16.80
N GLY A 27 -4.24 -0.31 16.81
CA GLY A 27 -3.93 -1.73 16.98
C GLY A 27 -3.58 -2.49 15.70
N ALA A 28 -3.46 -1.81 14.54
CA ALA A 28 -3.03 -2.47 13.32
C ALA A 28 -1.54 -2.84 13.37
N SER A 29 -1.21 -4.05 12.92
CA SER A 29 0.19 -4.44 12.70
C SER A 29 0.69 -3.84 11.37
N VAL A 30 1.49 -2.78 11.46
CA VAL A 30 2.08 -2.14 10.28
C VAL A 30 3.39 -2.84 9.93
N LEU A 31 3.41 -3.55 8.81
CA LEU A 31 4.59 -4.24 8.30
C LEU A 31 5.21 -3.42 7.17
N ASN A 32 6.48 -3.04 7.32
CA ASN A 32 7.21 -2.40 6.24
C ASN A 32 7.80 -3.47 5.31
N GLY A 33 7.31 -3.53 4.08
CA GLY A 33 7.78 -4.51 3.13
C GLY A 33 7.19 -4.37 1.73
N LEU A 34 7.71 -5.16 0.81
CA LEU A 34 7.24 -5.25 -0.57
C LEU A 34 6.48 -6.55 -0.78
N PHE A 35 5.17 -6.46 -1.05
CA PHE A 35 4.36 -7.59 -1.49
C PHE A 35 4.84 -8.11 -2.85
N LEU A 36 5.04 -9.42 -2.96
CA LEU A 36 5.55 -10.10 -4.16
C LEU A 36 4.46 -10.89 -4.88
N LYS A 37 3.76 -11.76 -4.16
CA LYS A 37 2.66 -12.59 -4.68
C LYS A 37 1.82 -13.14 -3.53
N MET A 38 0.68 -13.72 -3.85
CA MET A 38 -0.10 -14.53 -2.91
C MET A 38 -0.46 -15.87 -3.52
N ASP A 39 -0.56 -16.89 -2.68
CA ASP A 39 -1.14 -18.18 -3.05
C ASP A 39 -2.61 -18.20 -2.60
N MET A 40 -3.50 -18.67 -3.47
CA MET A 40 -4.94 -18.74 -3.23
C MET A 40 -5.29 -19.93 -2.32
N PRO A 41 -6.33 -19.83 -1.49
CA PRO A 41 -6.89 -20.95 -0.73
C PRO A 41 -7.20 -22.16 -1.61
N LYS A 42 -6.88 -23.37 -1.15
CA LYS A 42 -7.19 -24.62 -1.87
C LYS A 42 -8.51 -25.25 -1.43
N ALA A 43 -8.93 -24.96 -0.20
CA ALA A 43 -10.24 -25.28 0.35
C ALA A 43 -10.92 -24.03 0.93
N PRO A 44 -12.25 -24.05 1.16
CA PRO A 44 -13.01 -22.87 1.61
C PRO A 44 -12.53 -22.19 2.91
N ASN A 45 -11.82 -22.92 3.78
CA ASN A 45 -11.33 -22.43 5.07
C ASN A 45 -9.79 -22.37 5.13
N ASP A 46 -9.11 -22.55 3.99
CA ASP A 46 -7.65 -22.40 3.94
C ASP A 46 -7.30 -20.91 3.87
N PRO A 47 -6.16 -20.48 4.47
CA PRO A 47 -5.75 -19.09 4.41
C PRO A 47 -5.21 -18.71 3.03
N TYR A 48 -5.22 -17.41 2.76
CA TYR A 48 -4.33 -16.82 1.75
C TYR A 48 -2.91 -16.79 2.32
N VAL A 49 -1.93 -17.17 1.50
CA VAL A 49 -0.51 -17.07 1.88
C VAL A 49 0.15 -15.94 1.11
N LEU A 50 0.42 -14.83 1.79
CA LEU A 50 1.13 -13.68 1.24
C LEU A 50 2.64 -13.93 1.27
N HIS A 51 3.33 -13.61 0.19
CA HIS A 51 4.80 -13.63 0.09
C HIS A 51 5.30 -12.19 -0.06
N TYR A 52 6.18 -11.75 0.83
CA TYR A 52 6.69 -10.38 0.85
C TYR A 52 8.17 -10.31 1.24
N SER A 53 8.84 -9.23 0.85
CA SER A 53 10.16 -8.88 1.37
C SER A 53 10.00 -7.89 2.53
N SER A 54 10.31 -8.29 3.77
CA SER A 54 10.31 -7.41 4.95
C SER A 54 11.55 -6.52 4.95
N TYR A 55 11.38 -5.25 5.34
CA TYR A 55 12.46 -4.28 5.48
C TYR A 55 12.82 -3.95 6.94
N ASP A 56 12.29 -4.72 7.90
CA ASP A 56 12.55 -4.50 9.33
C ASP A 56 13.92 -5.04 9.76
N SER A 57 14.49 -5.97 8.99
CA SER A 57 15.84 -6.50 9.20
C SER A 57 16.89 -5.57 8.58
N LYS A 58 17.99 -5.32 9.31
CA LYS A 58 19.14 -4.48 8.88
C LYS A 58 19.94 -5.08 7.71
N THR A 59 19.37 -5.99 6.92
CA THR A 59 20.05 -6.69 5.84
C THR A 59 19.95 -5.90 4.52
N ASN A 60 20.98 -5.10 4.23
CA ASN A 60 21.42 -4.63 2.90
C ASN A 60 20.35 -4.18 1.86
N GLY A 61 19.22 -3.60 2.29
CA GLY A 61 18.21 -3.00 1.40
C GLY A 61 17.41 -3.98 0.53
N ALA A 62 17.86 -5.22 0.35
CA ALA A 62 17.18 -6.25 -0.45
C ALA A 62 15.90 -6.79 0.24
N GLY A 63 15.81 -6.65 1.57
CA GLY A 63 14.72 -7.18 2.38
C GLY A 63 14.79 -8.70 2.58
N GLU A 64 14.14 -9.19 3.63
CA GLU A 64 14.07 -10.62 3.97
C GLU A 64 12.76 -11.23 3.46
N LYS A 65 12.84 -12.34 2.72
CA LYS A 65 11.64 -13.04 2.25
C LYS A 65 10.90 -13.66 3.42
N ARG A 66 9.62 -13.32 3.56
CA ARG A 66 8.73 -13.83 4.60
C ARG A 66 7.37 -14.19 4.01
N THR A 67 6.62 -14.97 4.77
CA THR A 67 5.23 -15.34 4.47
C THR A 67 4.29 -14.89 5.58
N LEU A 68 3.02 -14.65 5.24
CA LEU A 68 1.96 -14.34 6.19
C LEU A 68 0.66 -15.03 5.76
N GLU A 69 0.03 -15.76 6.68
CA GLU A 69 -1.28 -16.38 6.47
C GLU A 69 -2.38 -15.43 6.95
N VAL A 70 -3.41 -15.23 6.12
CA VAL A 70 -4.56 -14.37 6.43
C VAL A 70 -5.86 -14.94 5.89
N ASP A 71 -6.98 -14.63 6.53
CA ASP A 71 -8.30 -15.05 6.08
C ASP A 71 -8.83 -14.23 4.89
N ALA A 72 -8.40 -12.97 4.78
CA ALA A 72 -8.84 -12.05 3.75
C ALA A 72 -7.71 -11.11 3.30
N VAL A 73 -7.77 -10.71 2.03
CA VAL A 73 -6.81 -9.78 1.42
C VAL A 73 -7.57 -8.61 0.81
N ILE A 74 -7.17 -7.38 1.18
CA ILE A 74 -7.71 -6.14 0.59
C ILE A 74 -6.66 -5.56 -0.35
N GLY A 75 -6.96 -5.51 -1.65
CA GLY A 75 -6.09 -4.92 -2.67
C GLY A 75 -6.10 -3.39 -2.65
N ALA A 76 -5.18 -2.79 -1.90
CA ALA A 76 -5.02 -1.33 -1.78
C ALA A 76 -3.63 -0.84 -2.26
N ASP A 77 -3.03 -1.55 -3.22
CA ASP A 77 -1.64 -1.36 -3.71
C ASP A 77 -1.52 -0.48 -4.97
N GLY A 78 -2.60 0.20 -5.35
CA GLY A 78 -2.59 1.30 -6.33
C GLY A 78 -2.49 0.87 -7.81
N ALA A 79 -2.04 1.80 -8.65
CA ALA A 79 -2.15 1.73 -10.12
C ALA A 79 -1.31 0.65 -10.82
N ASN A 80 -0.53 -0.15 -10.08
CA ASN A 80 0.22 -1.30 -10.60
C ASN A 80 -0.02 -2.55 -9.74
N SER A 81 -1.26 -2.70 -9.28
CA SER A 81 -1.64 -3.70 -8.29
C SER A 81 -1.17 -5.11 -8.64
N ARG A 82 -0.41 -5.73 -7.74
CA ARG A 82 -0.06 -7.15 -7.81
C ARG A 82 -1.20 -8.01 -7.30
N VAL A 83 -1.98 -7.52 -6.33
CA VAL A 83 -3.16 -8.24 -5.83
C VAL A 83 -4.18 -8.44 -6.94
N ALA A 84 -4.51 -7.38 -7.70
CA ALA A 84 -5.43 -7.44 -8.83
C ALA A 84 -4.94 -8.43 -9.91
N LYS A 85 -3.64 -8.45 -10.19
CA LYS A 85 -3.02 -9.43 -11.11
C LYS A 85 -3.14 -10.85 -10.59
N SER A 86 -2.92 -11.08 -9.30
CA SER A 86 -3.01 -12.41 -8.67
C SER A 86 -4.42 -13.01 -8.74
N ILE A 87 -5.47 -12.19 -8.81
CA ILE A 87 -6.86 -12.66 -8.95
C ILE A 87 -7.41 -12.55 -10.38
N ASN A 88 -6.56 -12.18 -11.35
CA ASN A 88 -6.97 -11.93 -12.74
C ASN A 88 -8.16 -10.97 -12.85
N ALA A 89 -8.08 -9.81 -12.16
CA ALA A 89 -9.16 -8.80 -12.12
C ALA A 89 -9.45 -8.13 -13.48
N GLY A 90 -8.64 -8.40 -14.50
CA GLY A 90 -8.71 -7.77 -15.81
C GLY A 90 -7.87 -6.49 -15.92
N ASP A 91 -7.96 -5.89 -17.10
CA ASP A 91 -7.28 -4.63 -17.41
C ASP A 91 -8.11 -3.42 -16.99
N TYR A 92 -7.44 -2.29 -16.82
CA TYR A 92 -8.07 -1.01 -16.52
C TYR A 92 -7.41 0.11 -17.32
N GLU A 93 -8.19 1.15 -17.62
CA GLU A 93 -7.66 2.35 -18.25
C GLU A 93 -6.78 3.12 -17.26
N TYR A 94 -5.63 3.58 -17.73
CA TYR A 94 -4.70 4.37 -16.93
C TYR A 94 -4.21 5.59 -17.69
N ALA A 95 -3.87 6.63 -16.93
CA ALA A 95 -3.23 7.84 -17.42
C ALA A 95 -1.90 8.04 -16.69
N ILE A 96 -0.92 8.61 -17.39
CA ILE A 96 0.35 9.00 -16.79
C ILE A 96 0.23 10.45 -16.35
N ALA A 97 0.54 10.71 -15.09
CA ALA A 97 0.60 12.05 -14.52
C ALA A 97 2.05 12.37 -14.13
N PHE A 98 2.51 13.57 -14.47
CA PHE A 98 3.80 14.11 -14.05
C PHE A 98 3.56 15.21 -13.02
N GLN A 99 4.36 15.21 -11.95
CA GLN A 99 4.29 16.22 -10.91
C GLN A 99 5.70 16.75 -10.62
N GLU A 100 5.83 18.07 -10.61
CA GLU A 100 7.01 18.77 -10.10
C GLU A 100 6.65 19.55 -8.85
N ARG A 101 7.63 19.74 -7.97
CA ARG A 101 7.50 20.56 -6.77
C ARG A 101 8.48 21.71 -6.86
N ILE A 102 7.95 22.92 -6.95
CA ILE A 102 8.73 24.15 -7.08
C ILE A 102 8.60 24.91 -5.76
N ARG A 103 9.73 25.24 -5.14
CA ARG A 103 9.75 26.21 -4.05
C ARG A 103 9.69 27.61 -4.67
N ILE A 104 8.66 28.36 -4.32
CA ILE A 104 8.55 29.77 -4.68
C ILE A 104 9.40 30.58 -3.68
N SER A 105 9.91 31.73 -4.09
CA SER A 105 10.59 32.65 -3.17
C SER A 105 9.66 33.00 -2.00
N ASP A 106 10.25 33.27 -0.85
CA ASP A 106 9.52 33.74 0.32
C ASP A 106 9.14 35.24 0.19
N ASP A 107 9.64 35.91 -0.86
CA ASP A 107 9.40 37.31 -1.26
C ASP A 107 8.25 37.49 -2.26
#